data_AF-A0A1N7HDU9-F1
#
_entry.id   AF-A0A1N7HDU9-F1
#
_cell.length_a   1.000
_cell.length_b   1.000
_cell.length_c   1.000
_cell.angle_alpha   90.00
_cell.angle_beta   90.00
_cell.angle_gamma   90.00
#
_symmetry.space_group_name_H-M   'P 1'
#
loop_
_entity.id
_entity.type
_entity.pdbx_description
1 polymer ?
#
loop_
_entity_poly.entity_id
_entity_poly.type
_entity_poly.pdbx_seq_one_letter_code
_entity_poly.pdbx_strand_id
1 'polypeptide(L)'
;MAFASTTRLFACGNLEAVNVATHLAHLSSNGWTWTDEERVLRALAARLGTGEARRQVLRPTVADDAREGTHSASVGLGEFPWHTDGVIALYPPQWMVLRCIEATRPTSTQICFPTDNLRRALRRLTLLVRQESGRKAYLPVFVSSGPNDWRLRWDPRAAVIGPDEARAAVEACQPTDEIAWQPGRILILDNHRVMHRRPPVSGATGRALIRTFITK
;
A
#
# COMPACT_ATOMS: atom_id res chain seq x y z
N MET A 1 57.69 -22.28 -11.74
CA MET A 1 56.53 -22.82 -11.00
C MET A 1 55.54 -21.69 -10.80
N ALA A 2 54.42 -21.71 -11.51
CA ALA A 2 53.36 -20.71 -11.40
C ALA A 2 52.32 -21.18 -10.35
N PHE A 3 52.03 -20.35 -9.36
CA PHE A 3 50.90 -20.53 -8.47
C PHE A 3 49.69 -19.82 -9.07
N ALA A 4 48.64 -20.58 -9.42
CA ALA A 4 47.35 -20.05 -9.82
C ALA A 4 46.58 -19.61 -8.55
N SER A 5 46.23 -18.32 -8.49
CA SER A 5 45.32 -17.77 -7.50
C SER A 5 43.90 -17.87 -8.04
N THR A 6 43.12 -18.80 -7.50
CA THR A 6 41.70 -18.96 -7.81
C THR A 6 40.89 -17.99 -6.96
N THR A 7 40.62 -16.80 -7.49
CA THR A 7 39.70 -15.84 -6.85
C THR A 7 38.27 -16.41 -6.91
N ARG A 8 37.72 -16.79 -5.76
CA ARG A 8 36.31 -17.21 -5.62
C ARG A 8 35.37 -16.02 -5.84
N LEU A 9 34.72 -15.99 -7.00
CA LEU A 9 33.51 -15.21 -7.28
C LEU A 9 32.27 -15.95 -6.74
N PHE A 10 32.07 -16.02 -5.42
CA PHE A 10 30.85 -16.60 -4.82
C PHE A 10 30.52 -15.92 -3.49
N ALA A 11 29.91 -14.73 -3.54
CA ALA A 11 29.32 -14.09 -2.35
C ALA A 11 28.14 -13.16 -2.67
N CYS A 12 28.13 -12.53 -3.85
CA CYS A 12 27.12 -11.51 -4.17
C CYS A 12 25.72 -12.10 -4.43
N GLY A 13 25.63 -13.24 -5.15
CA GLY A 13 24.34 -13.88 -5.47
C GLY A 13 23.59 -14.46 -4.26
N ASN A 14 24.33 -14.95 -3.25
CA ASN A 14 23.72 -15.53 -2.05
C ASN A 14 23.13 -14.46 -1.12
N LEU A 15 23.80 -13.31 -0.97
CA LEU A 15 23.29 -12.22 -0.14
C LEU A 15 22.02 -11.58 -0.74
N GLU A 16 21.97 -11.47 -2.07
CA GLU A 16 20.79 -10.93 -2.76
C GLU A 16 19.58 -11.87 -2.68
N ALA A 17 19.79 -13.17 -2.89
CA ALA A 17 18.74 -14.17 -2.73
C ALA A 17 18.18 -14.21 -1.30
N VAL A 18 19.05 -14.10 -0.30
CA VAL A 18 18.65 -14.01 1.12
C VAL A 18 17.84 -12.74 1.38
N ASN A 19 18.25 -11.59 0.84
CA ASN A 19 17.54 -10.32 1.03
C ASN A 19 16.12 -10.37 0.43
N VAL A 20 15.98 -10.89 -0.80
CA VAL A 20 14.67 -11.05 -1.45
C VAL A 20 13.76 -12.02 -0.68
N ALA A 21 14.31 -13.13 -0.18
CA ALA A 21 13.55 -14.09 0.63
C ALA A 21 13.02 -13.47 1.92
N THR A 22 13.82 -12.64 2.60
CA THR A 22 13.39 -11.89 3.79
C THR A 22 12.25 -10.92 3.46
N HIS A 23 12.36 -10.17 2.37
CA HIS A 23 11.28 -9.28 1.93
C HIS A 23 9.99 -10.02 1.57
N LEU A 24 10.08 -11.17 0.90
CA LEU A 24 8.92 -12.02 0.63
C LEU A 24 8.30 -12.57 1.92
N ALA A 25 9.12 -12.94 2.90
CA ALA A 25 8.64 -13.36 4.21
C ALA A 25 7.85 -12.23 4.90
N HIS A 26 8.37 -10.99 4.90
CA HIS A 26 7.66 -9.82 5.44
C HIS A 26 6.33 -9.54 4.69
N LEU A 27 6.33 -9.60 3.35
CA LEU A 27 5.09 -9.46 2.59
C LEU A 27 4.07 -10.55 2.96
N SER A 28 4.53 -11.78 3.20
CA SER A 28 3.67 -12.88 3.63
C SER A 28 3.15 -12.71 5.07
N SER A 29 3.99 -12.31 6.03
CA SER A 29 3.58 -12.20 7.44
C SER A 29 2.75 -10.96 7.72
N ASN A 30 3.22 -9.79 7.29
CA ASN A 30 2.69 -8.48 7.67
C ASN A 30 2.09 -7.71 6.48
N GLY A 31 2.13 -8.26 5.27
CA GLY A 31 1.48 -7.64 4.10
C GLY A 31 2.21 -6.42 3.56
N TRP A 32 3.41 -6.12 4.02
CA TRP A 32 4.20 -4.99 3.53
C TRP A 32 5.70 -5.19 3.80
N THR A 33 6.53 -4.49 3.04
CA THR A 33 7.98 -4.41 3.27
C THR A 33 8.55 -3.14 2.65
N TRP A 34 9.79 -2.77 2.98
CA TRP A 34 10.43 -1.60 2.41
C TRP A 34 11.91 -1.85 2.13
N THR A 35 12.48 -1.10 1.20
CA THR A 35 13.90 -1.15 0.86
C THR A 35 14.34 0.22 0.34
N ASP A 36 15.63 0.54 0.47
CA ASP A 36 16.22 1.72 -0.19
C ASP A 36 16.92 1.32 -1.51
N GLU A 37 16.79 0.06 -1.95
CA GLU A 37 17.50 -0.50 -3.10
C GLU A 37 16.57 -0.86 -4.26
N GLU A 38 16.64 -0.13 -5.38
CA GLU A 38 15.80 -0.39 -6.57
C GLU A 38 16.00 -1.80 -7.15
N ARG A 39 17.19 -2.41 -6.98
CA ARG A 39 17.44 -3.80 -7.41
C ARG A 39 16.60 -4.82 -6.65
N VAL A 40 16.37 -4.59 -5.35
CA VAL A 40 15.53 -5.45 -4.50
C VAL A 40 14.09 -5.34 -4.98
N LEU A 41 13.62 -4.12 -5.28
CA LEU A 41 12.30 -3.95 -5.86
C LEU A 41 12.16 -4.70 -7.19
N ARG A 42 13.12 -4.59 -8.11
CA ARG A 42 13.06 -5.32 -9.39
C ARG A 42 12.96 -6.83 -9.19
N ALA A 43 13.74 -7.37 -8.26
CA ALA A 43 13.70 -8.80 -7.93
C ALA A 43 12.36 -9.22 -7.30
N LEU A 44 11.79 -8.39 -6.41
CA LEU A 44 10.46 -8.63 -5.83
C LEU A 44 9.36 -8.53 -6.89
N ALA A 45 9.37 -7.50 -7.74
CA ALA A 45 8.39 -7.31 -8.80
C ALA A 45 8.33 -8.52 -9.74
N ALA A 46 9.50 -9.08 -10.11
CA ALA A 46 9.59 -10.28 -10.93
C ALA A 46 9.03 -11.56 -10.25
N ARG A 47 8.87 -11.58 -8.92
CA ARG A 47 8.23 -12.67 -8.17
C ARG A 47 6.73 -12.42 -7.94
N LEU A 48 6.33 -11.16 -7.82
CA LEU A 48 4.96 -10.76 -7.47
C LEU A 48 4.04 -10.59 -8.69
N GLY A 49 4.63 -10.39 -9.88
CA GLY A 49 3.88 -10.24 -11.12
C GLY A 49 4.79 -10.10 -12.35
N THR A 50 4.24 -9.53 -13.42
CA THR A 50 4.85 -9.41 -14.75
C THR A 50 5.41 -8.02 -15.05
N GLY A 51 5.04 -7.00 -14.27
CA GLY A 51 5.55 -5.65 -14.45
C GLY A 51 4.85 -4.61 -13.57
N GLU A 52 5.25 -3.34 -13.73
CA GLU A 52 4.62 -2.22 -13.06
C GLU A 52 3.74 -1.42 -14.03
N ALA A 53 2.54 -1.05 -13.57
CA ALA A 53 1.59 -0.26 -14.33
C ALA A 53 1.14 0.99 -13.55
N ARG A 54 0.56 1.95 -14.29
CA ARG A 54 -0.07 3.18 -13.78
C ARG A 54 0.85 3.98 -12.85
N ARG A 55 1.84 4.64 -13.45
CA ARG A 55 2.75 5.56 -12.75
C ARG A 55 2.06 6.88 -12.44
N GLN A 56 1.91 7.20 -11.16
CA GLN A 56 1.35 8.47 -10.70
C GLN A 56 2.27 9.15 -9.69
N VAL A 57 2.51 10.45 -9.86
CA VAL A 57 3.19 11.26 -8.84
C VAL A 57 2.15 11.77 -7.84
N LEU A 58 2.38 11.48 -6.56
CA LEU A 58 1.55 11.89 -5.43
C LEU A 58 2.26 13.03 -4.69
N ARG A 59 1.64 14.20 -4.69
CA ARG A 59 2.04 15.36 -3.89
C ARG A 59 0.92 15.71 -2.91
N PRO A 60 1.23 16.13 -1.67
CA PRO A 60 0.25 16.83 -0.86
C PRO A 60 -0.25 18.06 -1.62
N THR A 61 -1.57 18.23 -1.63
CA THR A 61 -2.23 19.36 -2.27
C THR A 61 -3.23 19.93 -1.26
N VAL A 62 -3.31 21.25 -1.17
CA VAL A 62 -4.36 21.90 -0.38
C VAL A 62 -5.73 21.57 -0.98
N ALA A 63 -6.78 21.60 -0.17
CA ALA A 63 -8.09 21.10 -0.59
C ALA A 63 -8.64 21.84 -1.82
N ASP A 64 -8.49 23.16 -1.87
CA ASP A 64 -9.01 24.02 -2.94
C ASP A 64 -8.34 23.77 -4.30
N ASP A 65 -7.08 23.33 -4.29
CA ASP A 65 -6.32 23.01 -5.52
C ASP A 65 -6.43 21.53 -5.91
N ALA A 66 -7.06 20.71 -5.09
CA ALA A 66 -7.13 19.28 -5.29
C ALA A 66 -8.29 18.89 -6.22
N ARG A 67 -8.04 17.89 -7.07
CA ARG A 67 -9.07 17.32 -7.93
C ARG A 67 -10.24 16.78 -7.09
N GLU A 68 -11.47 17.14 -7.47
CA GLU A 68 -12.69 16.67 -6.82
C GLU A 68 -12.73 15.13 -6.71
N GLY A 69 -13.29 14.65 -5.60
CA GLY A 69 -13.41 13.22 -5.31
C GLY A 69 -12.09 12.55 -4.89
N THR A 70 -10.99 13.30 -4.73
CA THR A 70 -9.73 12.78 -4.15
C THR A 70 -9.68 12.95 -2.64
N HIS A 71 -8.83 12.18 -1.94
CA HIS A 71 -8.55 12.44 -0.51
C HIS A 71 -7.95 13.84 -0.28
N SER A 72 -7.18 14.37 -1.24
CA SER A 72 -6.66 15.74 -1.10
C SER A 72 -7.79 16.77 -1.16
N ALA A 73 -8.84 16.56 -1.96
CA ALA A 73 -10.01 17.44 -1.94
C ALA A 73 -10.79 17.37 -0.62
N SER A 74 -10.82 16.20 0.04
CA SER A 74 -11.57 16.05 1.29
C SER A 74 -10.83 16.59 2.52
N VAL A 75 -9.50 16.41 2.60
CA VAL A 75 -8.73 16.73 3.81
C VAL A 75 -7.50 17.59 3.56
N GLY A 76 -7.18 17.91 2.30
CA GLY A 76 -6.02 18.71 1.92
C GLY A 76 -4.71 18.16 2.47
N LEU A 77 -4.13 18.94 3.38
CA LEU A 77 -2.88 18.63 4.09
C LEU A 77 -3.09 17.88 5.42
N GLY A 78 -4.34 17.68 5.83
CA GLY A 78 -4.70 16.90 7.01
C GLY A 78 -4.42 15.40 6.87
N GLU A 79 -4.81 14.66 7.89
CA GLU A 79 -4.70 13.20 7.91
C GLU A 79 -5.62 12.60 6.84
N PHE A 80 -5.07 11.73 6.00
CA PHE A 80 -5.89 10.90 5.13
C PHE A 80 -6.59 9.84 5.97
N PRO A 81 -7.85 9.51 5.67
CA PRO A 81 -8.48 8.38 6.33
C PRO A 81 -7.82 7.07 5.90
N TRP A 82 -8.12 6.00 6.64
CA TRP A 82 -7.72 4.65 6.25
C TRP A 82 -8.32 4.29 4.89
N HIS A 83 -7.51 3.73 4.00
CA HIS A 83 -7.99 3.24 2.71
C HIS A 83 -7.12 2.13 2.13
N THR A 84 -7.68 1.46 1.14
CA THR A 84 -7.02 0.60 0.15
C THR A 84 -7.22 1.22 -1.23
N ASP A 85 -6.24 1.13 -2.10
CA ASP A 85 -6.32 1.70 -3.43
C ASP A 85 -7.19 0.88 -4.39
N GLY A 86 -7.85 1.59 -5.30
CA GLY A 86 -8.64 0.95 -6.36
C GLY A 86 -9.91 0.27 -5.87
N VAL A 87 -10.45 0.67 -4.71
CA VAL A 87 -11.57 0.01 -4.03
C VAL A 87 -12.82 -0.19 -4.90
N ILE A 88 -13.04 0.71 -5.87
CA ILE A 88 -14.19 0.69 -6.77
C ILE A 88 -14.04 -0.28 -7.95
N ALA A 89 -12.82 -0.77 -8.20
CA ALA A 89 -12.58 -1.75 -9.24
C ALA A 89 -13.08 -3.14 -8.80
N LEU A 90 -13.64 -3.90 -9.74
CA LEU A 90 -14.03 -5.30 -9.47
C LEU A 90 -12.85 -6.16 -9.03
N TYR A 91 -11.67 -5.85 -9.55
CA TYR A 91 -10.39 -6.47 -9.23
C TYR A 91 -9.38 -5.37 -8.89
N PRO A 92 -9.31 -4.92 -7.63
CA PRO A 92 -8.32 -3.92 -7.22
C PRO A 92 -6.91 -4.52 -7.34
N PRO A 93 -5.89 -3.69 -7.60
CA PRO A 93 -4.51 -4.16 -7.62
C PRO A 93 -4.14 -4.76 -6.25
N GLN A 94 -3.45 -5.90 -6.27
CA GLN A 94 -2.95 -6.54 -5.04
C GLN A 94 -1.69 -5.84 -4.53
N TRP A 95 -0.72 -5.61 -5.40
CA TRP A 95 0.57 -5.10 -5.00
C TRP A 95 0.71 -3.63 -5.39
N MET A 96 0.96 -2.78 -4.41
CA MET A 96 1.27 -1.37 -4.62
C MET A 96 2.71 -1.08 -4.24
N VAL A 97 3.36 -0.22 -5.03
CA VAL A 97 4.69 0.30 -4.75
C VAL A 97 4.60 1.81 -4.59
N LEU A 98 5.20 2.32 -3.52
CA LEU A 98 5.40 3.75 -3.28
C LEU A 98 6.90 4.03 -3.22
N ARG A 99 7.41 4.90 -4.10
CA ARG A 99 8.81 5.34 -4.10
C ARG A 99 8.91 6.81 -3.73
N CYS A 100 9.78 7.14 -2.78
CA CYS A 100 10.00 8.53 -2.40
C CYS A 100 10.93 9.24 -3.38
N ILE A 101 10.44 10.30 -4.01
CA ILE A 101 11.25 11.22 -4.81
C ILE A 101 11.80 12.33 -3.91
N GLU A 102 10.95 12.86 -3.03
CA GLU A 102 11.21 14.08 -2.28
C GLU A 102 10.63 13.91 -0.86
N ALA A 103 11.42 14.25 0.16
CA ALA A 103 10.98 14.33 1.56
C ALA A 103 11.84 15.39 2.29
N THR A 104 11.53 16.67 2.11
CA THR A 104 12.31 17.78 2.72
C THR A 104 12.02 18.02 4.20
N ARG A 105 10.97 17.39 4.74
CA ARG A 105 10.60 17.40 6.16
C ARG A 105 10.11 16.02 6.57
N PRO A 106 10.14 15.68 7.87
CA PRO A 106 9.61 14.42 8.38
C PRO A 106 8.17 14.19 7.91
N THR A 107 7.94 13.06 7.26
CA THR A 107 6.64 12.59 6.79
C THR A 107 6.70 11.08 6.66
N SER A 108 5.55 10.43 6.68
CA SER A 108 5.47 8.99 6.67
C SER A 108 4.25 8.48 5.91
N THR A 109 4.14 7.16 5.84
CA THR A 109 2.91 6.44 5.54
C THR A 109 2.62 5.53 6.72
N GLN A 110 1.42 5.63 7.27
CA GLN A 110 0.93 4.75 8.33
C GLN A 110 0.25 3.54 7.71
N ILE A 111 0.43 2.37 8.34
CA ILE A 111 -0.05 1.08 7.88
C ILE A 111 -0.90 0.46 8.98
N CYS A 112 -2.03 -0.12 8.59
CA CYS A 112 -2.88 -0.90 9.49
C CYS A 112 -3.03 -2.31 8.92
N PHE A 113 -2.42 -3.27 9.60
CA PHE A 113 -2.73 -4.69 9.45
C PHE A 113 -3.91 -5.04 10.37
N PRO A 114 -5.07 -5.43 9.83
CA PRO A 114 -6.29 -5.50 10.63
C PRO A 114 -6.26 -6.64 11.66
N THR A 115 -6.52 -6.30 12.92
CA THR A 115 -6.71 -7.27 14.01
C THR A 115 -7.95 -8.13 13.78
N ASP A 116 -8.13 -9.22 14.52
CA ASP A 116 -9.32 -10.07 14.41
C ASP A 116 -10.63 -9.30 14.67
N ASN A 117 -10.63 -8.41 15.66
CA ASN A 117 -11.79 -7.58 15.95
C ASN A 117 -12.12 -6.66 14.77
N LEU A 118 -11.11 -6.02 14.18
CA LEU A 118 -11.29 -5.17 13.02
C LEU A 118 -11.75 -5.97 11.79
N ARG A 119 -11.20 -7.17 11.57
CA ARG A 119 -11.65 -8.09 10.51
C ARG A 119 -13.11 -8.50 10.68
N ARG A 120 -13.57 -8.75 11.91
CA ARG A 120 -15.00 -9.04 12.18
C ARG A 120 -15.89 -7.84 11.90
N ALA A 121 -15.46 -6.62 12.23
CA ALA A 121 -16.19 -5.40 11.88
C ALA A 121 -16.27 -5.22 10.35
N LEU A 122 -15.14 -5.32 9.66
CA LEU A 122 -15.04 -5.17 8.20
C LEU A 122 -15.91 -6.19 7.44
N ARG A 123 -16.07 -7.43 7.93
CA ARG A 123 -16.96 -8.45 7.34
C ARG A 123 -18.44 -8.06 7.34
N ARG A 124 -18.86 -7.11 8.18
CA ARG A 124 -20.24 -6.62 8.28
C ARG A 124 -20.53 -5.47 7.30
N LEU A 125 -19.53 -5.06 6.51
CA LEU A 125 -19.62 -3.92 5.61
C LEU A 125 -19.62 -4.37 4.15
N THR A 126 -20.39 -3.67 3.32
CA THR A 126 -20.49 -3.87 1.88
C THR A 126 -20.30 -2.55 1.15
N LEU A 127 -19.46 -2.52 0.12
CA LEU A 127 -19.30 -1.37 -0.75
C LEU A 127 -20.31 -1.44 -1.90
N LEU A 128 -20.97 -0.32 -2.14
CA LEU A 128 -21.80 -0.12 -3.32
C LEU A 128 -20.99 0.62 -4.37
N VAL A 129 -20.64 -0.08 -5.45
CA VAL A 129 -19.88 0.50 -6.57
C VAL A 129 -20.74 0.55 -7.82
N ARG A 130 -20.49 1.54 -8.68
CA ARG A 130 -21.10 1.63 -10.01
C ARG A 130 -20.09 1.11 -11.04
N GLN A 131 -20.50 0.10 -11.79
CA GLN A 131 -19.72 -0.44 -12.90
C GLN A 131 -19.80 0.48 -14.12
N GLU A 132 -18.88 0.32 -15.07
CA GLU A 132 -18.87 1.03 -16.36
C GLU A 132 -20.18 0.83 -17.14
N SER A 133 -20.80 -0.34 -17.01
CA SER A 133 -22.13 -0.64 -17.57
C SER A 133 -23.29 0.14 -16.94
N GLY A 134 -23.01 0.98 -15.93
CA GLY A 134 -24.02 1.69 -15.14
C GLY A 134 -24.66 0.84 -14.02
N ARG A 135 -24.46 -0.49 -14.04
CA ARG A 135 -25.00 -1.41 -13.03
C ARG A 135 -24.36 -1.18 -11.66
N LYS A 136 -25.17 -1.35 -10.61
CA LYS A 136 -24.69 -1.37 -9.22
C LYS A 136 -24.10 -2.75 -8.91
N ALA A 137 -22.98 -2.77 -8.21
CA ALA A 137 -22.38 -3.98 -7.65
C ALA A 137 -22.18 -3.82 -6.14
N TYR A 138 -22.45 -4.90 -5.42
CA TYR A 138 -22.32 -5.01 -3.98
C TYR A 138 -21.10 -5.85 -3.69
N LEU A 139 -20.03 -5.21 -3.25
CA LEU A 139 -18.73 -5.84 -3.03
C LEU A 139 -18.49 -5.93 -1.51
N PRO A 140 -18.32 -7.12 -0.94
CA PRO A 140 -17.96 -7.23 0.47
C PRO A 140 -16.65 -6.47 0.74
N VAL A 141 -16.61 -5.72 1.85
CA VAL A 141 -15.41 -5.01 2.28
C VAL A 141 -14.30 -5.98 2.65
N PHE A 142 -14.64 -7.14 3.20
CA PHE A 142 -13.68 -8.17 3.60
C PHE A 142 -14.13 -9.55 3.16
N VAL A 143 -13.28 -10.24 2.40
CA VAL A 143 -13.44 -11.65 1.99
C VAL A 143 -12.21 -12.41 2.43
N SER A 144 -12.36 -13.62 2.97
CA SER A 144 -11.23 -14.44 3.42
C SER A 144 -11.44 -15.88 2.99
N SER A 145 -10.38 -16.46 2.44
CA SER A 145 -10.30 -17.86 2.01
C SER A 145 -9.48 -18.70 3.00
N GLY A 146 -8.81 -18.06 3.96
CA GLY A 146 -8.09 -18.71 5.05
C GLY A 146 -7.55 -17.72 6.08
N PRO A 147 -6.81 -18.20 7.10
CA PRO A 147 -6.30 -17.35 8.18
C PRO A 147 -5.38 -16.22 7.71
N ASN A 148 -4.61 -16.46 6.64
CA ASN A 148 -3.65 -15.52 6.04
C ASN A 148 -3.96 -15.14 4.59
N ASP A 149 -5.11 -15.58 4.08
CA ASP A 149 -5.56 -15.27 2.73
C ASP A 149 -6.89 -14.52 2.79
N TRP A 150 -6.82 -13.22 2.53
CA TRP A 150 -7.99 -12.36 2.50
C TRP A 150 -7.80 -11.18 1.55
N ARG A 151 -8.94 -10.59 1.20
CA ARG A 151 -9.04 -9.37 0.43
C ARG A 151 -9.92 -8.37 1.17
N LEU A 152 -9.29 -7.25 1.51
CA LEU A 152 -9.86 -6.05 2.09
C LEU A 152 -10.03 -4.99 1.00
N ARG A 153 -11.12 -4.24 1.10
CA ARG A 153 -11.48 -3.10 0.27
C ARG A 153 -12.12 -2.04 1.15
N TRP A 154 -11.39 -0.97 1.41
CA TRP A 154 -11.89 0.14 2.22
C TRP A 154 -11.54 1.48 1.60
N ASP A 155 -12.50 2.40 1.55
CA ASP A 155 -12.29 3.82 1.29
C ASP A 155 -13.54 4.52 1.82
N PRO A 156 -13.44 5.47 2.76
CA PRO A 156 -14.61 6.15 3.30
C PRO A 156 -15.32 7.04 2.27
N ARG A 157 -14.69 7.31 1.12
CA ARG A 157 -15.35 8.01 0.00
C ARG A 157 -16.30 7.11 -0.78
N ALA A 158 -16.21 5.78 -0.62
CA ALA A 158 -17.13 4.86 -1.25
C ALA A 158 -18.48 4.86 -0.53
N ALA A 159 -19.55 4.53 -1.25
CA ALA A 159 -20.83 4.25 -0.62
C ALA A 159 -20.73 2.93 0.16
N VAL A 160 -20.88 2.98 1.48
CA VAL A 160 -20.79 1.82 2.38
C VAL A 160 -22.15 1.50 2.98
N ILE A 161 -22.55 0.24 2.90
CA ILE A 161 -23.73 -0.33 3.54
C ILE A 161 -23.26 -1.19 4.71
N GLY A 162 -23.88 -0.99 5.87
CA GLY A 162 -23.61 -1.77 7.07
C GLY A 162 -23.72 -0.93 8.35
N PRO A 163 -23.36 -1.51 9.49
CA PRO A 163 -23.50 -0.88 10.81
C PRO A 163 -22.51 0.28 11.00
N ASP A 164 -22.96 1.38 11.59
CA ASP A 164 -22.11 2.55 11.85
C ASP A 164 -20.97 2.24 12.82
N GLU A 165 -21.19 1.37 13.80
CA GLU A 165 -20.14 0.96 14.73
C GLU A 165 -19.02 0.16 14.05
N ALA A 166 -19.34 -0.57 12.97
CA ALA A 166 -18.33 -1.26 12.19
C ALA A 166 -17.48 -0.27 11.38
N ARG A 167 -18.07 0.81 10.87
CA ARG A 167 -17.34 1.91 10.22
C ARG A 167 -16.47 2.67 11.22
N ALA A 168 -17.04 3.02 12.37
CA ALA A 168 -16.32 3.71 13.45
C ALA A 168 -15.11 2.91 13.94
N ALA A 169 -15.21 1.57 14.01
CA ALA A 169 -14.09 0.71 14.36
C ALA A 169 -12.92 0.79 13.36
N VAL A 170 -13.20 1.02 12.07
CA VAL A 170 -12.16 1.21 11.05
C VAL A 170 -11.49 2.56 11.24
N GLU A 171 -12.25 3.64 11.39
CA GLU A 171 -11.67 4.98 11.54
C GLU A 171 -10.91 5.15 12.86
N ALA A 172 -11.33 4.45 13.92
CA ALA A 172 -10.65 4.48 15.22
C ALA A 172 -9.41 3.58 15.29
N CYS A 173 -9.12 2.77 14.27
CA CYS A 173 -8.01 1.85 14.35
C CYS A 173 -6.68 2.60 14.38
N GLN A 174 -5.78 2.12 15.23
CA GLN A 174 -4.43 2.66 15.35
C GLN A 174 -3.51 2.03 14.29
N PRO A 175 -2.49 2.75 13.84
CA PRO A 175 -1.47 2.17 12.97
C PRO A 175 -0.80 1.00 13.68
N THR A 176 -0.59 -0.09 12.95
CA THR A 176 0.24 -1.21 13.41
C THR A 176 1.70 -0.94 13.13
N ASP A 177 1.98 -0.17 12.07
CA ASP A 177 3.33 0.20 11.64
C ASP A 177 3.31 1.58 10.97
N GLU A 178 4.50 2.16 10.82
CA GLU A 178 4.71 3.43 10.12
C GLU A 178 6.04 3.43 9.37
N ILE A 179 6.05 4.02 8.17
CA ILE A 179 7.25 4.18 7.36
C ILE A 179 7.57 5.64 7.16
N ALA A 180 8.63 6.10 7.85
CA ALA A 180 9.23 7.40 7.62
C ALA A 180 9.87 7.45 6.23
N TRP A 181 9.62 8.55 5.51
CA TRP A 181 10.11 8.75 4.15
C TRP A 181 11.45 9.47 4.13
N GLN A 182 12.33 8.98 3.26
CA GLN A 182 13.55 9.64 2.81
C GLN A 182 13.65 9.44 1.29
N PRO A 183 14.31 10.34 0.53
CA PRO A 183 14.49 10.15 -0.91
C PRO A 183 15.10 8.78 -1.23
N GLY A 184 14.54 8.10 -2.25
CA GLY A 184 14.97 6.77 -2.67
C GLY A 184 14.31 5.60 -1.93
N ARG A 185 13.68 5.83 -0.78
CA ARG A 185 12.97 4.76 -0.06
C ARG A 185 11.78 4.22 -0.85
N ILE A 186 11.62 2.91 -0.83
CA ILE A 186 10.59 2.15 -1.55
C ILE A 186 9.78 1.34 -0.54
N LEU A 187 8.45 1.50 -0.55
CA LEU A 187 7.50 0.64 0.16
C LEU A 187 6.78 -0.24 -0.85
N ILE A 188 6.70 -1.53 -0.57
CA ILE A 188 5.85 -2.49 -1.27
C ILE A 188 4.79 -2.97 -0.29
N LEU A 189 3.52 -2.92 -0.68
CA LEU A 189 2.42 -3.36 0.16
C LEU A 189 1.42 -4.25 -0.59
N ASP A 190 0.86 -5.20 0.13
CA ASP A 190 -0.30 -5.97 -0.24
C ASP A 190 -1.56 -5.15 0.08
N ASN A 191 -2.03 -4.43 -0.93
CA ASN A 191 -3.22 -3.60 -0.93
C ASN A 191 -4.51 -4.41 -0.71
N HIS A 192 -4.46 -5.74 -0.77
CA HIS A 192 -5.57 -6.60 -0.34
C HIS A 192 -5.54 -6.92 1.14
N ARG A 193 -4.40 -6.75 1.83
CA ARG A 193 -4.25 -7.18 3.22
C ARG A 193 -4.13 -6.04 4.24
N VAL A 194 -3.56 -4.91 3.83
CA VAL A 194 -3.36 -3.75 4.71
C VAL A 194 -4.14 -2.54 4.23
N MET A 195 -4.58 -1.71 5.19
CA MET A 195 -4.96 -0.33 4.89
C MET A 195 -3.75 0.57 5.10
N HIS A 196 -3.74 1.71 4.44
CA HIS A 196 -2.71 2.71 4.62
C HIS A 196 -3.32 4.11 4.67
N ARG A 197 -2.56 5.04 5.23
CA ARG A 197 -2.89 6.47 5.21
C ARG A 197 -1.65 7.35 5.29
N ARG A 198 -1.84 8.62 4.99
CA ARG A 198 -0.85 9.67 5.20
C ARG A 198 -1.25 10.45 6.47
N PRO A 199 -0.38 10.59 7.48
CA PRO A 199 -0.65 11.50 8.59
C PRO A 199 -0.72 12.96 8.09
N PRO A 200 -1.09 13.93 8.94
CA PRO A 200 -1.02 15.35 8.60
C PRO A 200 0.37 15.73 8.10
N VAL A 201 0.43 16.60 7.10
CA VAL A 201 1.67 17.10 6.52
C VAL A 201 1.68 18.62 6.53
N SER A 202 2.85 19.23 6.71
CA SER A 202 2.98 20.68 6.61
C SER A 202 2.84 21.12 5.14
N GLY A 203 2.21 22.27 4.87
CA GLY A 203 2.05 22.79 3.50
C GLY A 203 3.36 23.12 2.78
N ALA A 204 4.44 23.32 3.55
CA ALA A 204 5.80 23.46 3.01
C ALA A 204 6.55 22.11 2.93
N THR A 205 5.84 20.97 2.93
CA THR A 205 6.46 19.67 2.69
C THR A 205 6.82 19.53 1.23
N GLY A 206 8.12 19.46 0.95
CA GLY A 206 8.64 18.89 -0.29
C GLY A 206 8.49 17.38 -0.21
N ARG A 207 7.25 16.89 -0.34
CA ARG A 207 6.91 15.46 -0.36
C ARG A 207 6.40 15.07 -1.74
N ALA A 208 7.08 14.13 -2.38
CA ALA A 208 6.61 13.51 -3.61
C ALA A 208 6.88 12.02 -3.58
N LEU A 209 5.84 11.22 -3.82
CA LEU A 209 5.95 9.79 -4.01
C LEU A 209 5.55 9.41 -5.43
N ILE A 210 6.20 8.41 -6.03
CA ILE A 210 5.68 7.70 -7.20
C ILE A 210 4.87 6.52 -6.69
N ARG A 211 3.61 6.43 -7.11
CA ARG A 211 2.79 5.24 -6.97
C ARG A 211 2.75 4.46 -8.27
N THR A 212 2.96 3.16 -8.17
CA THR A 212 2.74 2.17 -9.22
C THR A 212 2.07 0.93 -8.62
N PHE A 213 1.51 0.08 -9.49
CA PHE A 213 0.99 -1.23 -9.09
C PHE A 213 1.72 -2.34 -9.83
N ILE A 214 2.00 -3.46 -9.17
CA ILE A 214 2.53 -4.65 -9.85
C ILE A 214 1.34 -5.43 -10.42
N THR A 215 1.36 -5.65 -11.72
CA THR A 215 0.34 -6.42 -12.45
C THR A 215 0.78 -7.88 -12.56
N LYS A 216 -0.19 -8.81 -12.53
CA LYS A 216 0.03 -10.21 -12.86
C LYS A 216 -0.17 -10.42 -14.34
#